data_AF-A0A9D9G9P7-F1
#
_entry.id   AF-A0A9D9G9P7-F1
#
_cell.length_a   1.000
_cell.length_b   1.000
_cell.length_c   1.000
_cell.angle_alpha   90.00
_cell.angle_beta   90.00
_cell.angle_gamma   90.00
#
_symmetry.space_group_name_H-M   'P 1'
#
loop_
_entity.id
_entity.type
_entity.pdbx_description
1 polymer ?
#
loop_
_entity_poly.entity_id
_entity_poly.type
_entity_poly.pdbx_seq_one_letter_code
_entity_poly.pdbx_strand_id
1 'polypeptide(L)'
;MQKAIEKCIEVLRAGGIILYPTDTVWGIGCDATNEAAVQKIYALKQSHDKHSMLCLCRDADMIVRYVNRAPGIAFEVMELSDKPLTAILPGATGVAPSLIPDEGTLGVRIPQHDFCQALLRKFGKPIVSTSANISGEATAKRLKEVAQEIIDGVDYVVNPRFEGKPTLKPSSIIKFGEGSEIEIIRQ
;
A
#
# COMPACT_ATOMS: atom_id res chain seq x y z
N MET A 1 -2.18 19.86 -7.03
CA MET A 1 -2.17 18.39 -6.94
C MET A 1 -1.38 17.77 -8.10
N GLN A 2 -1.73 18.08 -9.35
CA GLN A 2 -1.10 17.57 -10.57
C GLN A 2 0.44 17.49 -10.54
N LYS A 3 1.15 18.60 -10.25
CA LYS A 3 2.62 18.62 -10.20
C LYS A 3 3.23 17.61 -9.21
N ALA A 4 2.58 17.42 -8.05
CA ALA A 4 3.06 16.47 -7.05
C ALA A 4 2.84 15.03 -7.52
N ILE A 5 1.71 14.75 -8.18
CA ILE A 5 1.45 13.44 -8.80
C ILE A 5 2.48 13.17 -9.91
N GLU A 6 2.79 14.16 -10.75
CA GLU A 6 3.81 14.04 -11.80
C GLU A 6 5.17 13.70 -11.22
N LYS A 7 5.55 14.36 -10.13
CA LYS A 7 6.82 14.06 -9.46
C LYS A 7 6.83 12.67 -8.84
N CYS A 8 5.74 12.24 -8.20
CA CYS A 8 5.62 10.85 -7.72
C CYS A 8 5.78 9.85 -8.87
N ILE A 9 5.14 10.08 -10.02
CA ILE A 9 5.23 9.16 -11.16
C ILE A 9 6.65 9.09 -11.71
N GLU A 10 7.34 10.21 -11.82
CA GLU A 10 8.74 10.26 -12.23
C GLU A 10 9.60 9.37 -11.32
N VAL A 11 9.47 9.55 -10.00
CA VAL A 11 10.19 8.77 -8.99
C VAL A 11 9.83 7.29 -9.05
N LEU A 12 8.55 6.94 -9.08
CA LEU A 12 8.07 5.57 -9.14
C LEU A 12 8.57 4.85 -10.40
N ARG A 13 8.55 5.52 -11.56
CA ARG A 13 9.06 4.97 -12.82
C ARG A 13 10.58 4.81 -12.83
N ALA A 14 11.30 5.65 -12.09
CA ALA A 14 12.74 5.52 -11.88
C ALA A 14 13.10 4.43 -10.85
N GLY A 15 12.11 3.72 -10.28
CA GLY A 15 12.34 2.71 -9.23
C GLY A 15 12.73 3.34 -7.89
N GLY A 16 12.36 4.60 -7.67
CA GLY A 16 12.48 5.28 -6.38
C GLY A 16 11.30 5.01 -5.47
N ILE A 17 11.42 5.49 -4.23
CA ILE A 17 10.42 5.34 -3.17
C ILE A 17 9.89 6.72 -2.75
N ILE A 18 8.61 6.78 -2.42
CA ILE A 18 7.91 8.02 -2.05
C ILE A 18 7.38 7.93 -0.62
N LEU A 19 7.36 9.07 0.08
CA LEU A 19 6.63 9.26 1.33
C LEU A 19 5.38 10.10 1.05
N TYR A 20 4.20 9.54 1.30
CA TYR A 20 2.93 10.13 0.85
C TYR A 20 1.77 9.92 1.83
N PRO A 21 0.77 10.83 1.81
CA PRO A 21 -0.42 10.67 2.63
C PRO A 21 -1.37 9.62 2.05
N THR A 22 -2.08 8.93 2.94
CA THR A 22 -3.19 8.01 2.59
C THR A 22 -4.45 8.35 3.40
N ASP A 23 -5.54 7.62 3.15
CA ASP A 23 -6.78 7.63 3.95
C ASP A 23 -6.61 7.16 5.41
N THR A 24 -5.45 6.57 5.75
CA THR A 24 -5.18 6.00 7.08
C THR A 24 -4.08 6.76 7.82
N VAL A 25 -2.84 6.54 7.41
CA VAL A 25 -1.61 7.13 7.97
C VAL A 25 -0.66 7.47 6.83
N TRP A 26 0.46 8.15 7.12
CA TRP A 26 1.50 8.34 6.11
C TRP A 26 2.15 7.02 5.74
N GLY A 27 2.38 6.85 4.44
CA GLY A 27 2.92 5.62 3.87
C GLY A 27 4.23 5.83 3.12
N ILE A 28 5.07 4.81 3.14
CA ILE A 28 6.19 4.65 2.21
C ILE A 28 5.68 3.78 1.06
N GLY A 29 5.97 4.18 -0.18
CA GLY A 29 5.52 3.42 -1.35
C GLY A 29 6.46 3.43 -2.52
N CYS A 30 6.29 2.44 -3.39
CA CYS A 30 7.05 2.25 -4.62
C CYS A 30 6.21 1.51 -5.68
N ASP A 31 6.73 1.33 -6.89
CA ASP A 31 6.11 0.47 -7.91
C ASP A 31 6.11 -0.99 -7.41
N ALA A 32 4.92 -1.56 -7.14
CA ALA A 32 4.80 -2.93 -6.64
C ALA A 32 5.21 -4.01 -7.65
N THR A 33 5.41 -3.64 -8.92
CA THR A 33 5.94 -4.53 -9.96
C THR A 33 7.45 -4.47 -10.09
N ASN A 34 8.13 -3.62 -9.32
CA ASN A 34 9.58 -3.40 -9.38
C ASN A 34 10.25 -3.97 -8.12
N GLU A 35 10.80 -5.19 -8.25
CA GLU A 35 11.50 -5.89 -7.16
C GLU A 35 12.59 -5.04 -6.51
N ALA A 36 13.42 -4.34 -7.29
CA ALA A 36 14.50 -3.51 -6.74
C ALA A 36 13.95 -2.36 -5.89
N ALA A 37 12.80 -1.78 -6.27
CA ALA A 37 12.17 -0.71 -5.50
C ALA A 37 11.53 -1.23 -4.20
N VAL A 38 10.95 -2.44 -4.23
CA VAL A 38 10.42 -3.10 -3.02
C VAL A 38 11.54 -3.39 -2.02
N GLN A 39 12.68 -3.90 -2.50
CA GLN A 39 13.85 -4.15 -1.65
C GLN A 39 14.39 -2.88 -0.97
N LYS A 40 14.30 -1.72 -1.62
CA LYS A 40 14.64 -0.43 -0.97
C LYS A 40 13.75 -0.13 0.23
N ILE A 41 12.45 -0.42 0.15
CA ILE A 41 11.55 -0.22 1.30
C ILE A 41 11.89 -1.20 2.43
N TYR A 42 12.16 -2.47 2.12
CA TYR A 42 12.61 -3.44 3.13
C TYR A 42 13.88 -2.99 3.84
N ALA A 43 14.89 -2.56 3.07
CA ALA A 43 16.13 -2.02 3.60
C ALA A 43 15.89 -0.79 4.49
N LEU A 44 15.12 0.18 4.01
CA LEU A 44 14.79 1.40 4.76
C LEU A 44 14.06 1.10 6.08
N LYS A 45 13.13 0.13 6.06
CA LYS A 45 12.37 -0.25 7.26
C LYS A 45 13.10 -1.24 8.16
N GLN A 46 14.26 -1.73 7.75
CA GLN A 46 15.00 -2.78 8.45
C GLN A 46 14.11 -4.02 8.70
N SER A 47 13.35 -4.41 7.67
CA SER A 47 12.39 -5.52 7.72
C SER A 47 12.66 -6.52 6.60
N HIS A 48 12.30 -7.77 6.85
CA HIS A 48 12.26 -8.85 5.84
C HIS A 48 10.90 -9.55 5.81
N ASP A 49 9.92 -9.02 6.54
CA ASP A 49 8.61 -9.64 6.67
C ASP A 49 7.74 -9.36 5.43
N LYS A 50 7.47 -10.41 4.66
CA LYS A 50 6.61 -10.37 3.47
C LYS A 50 5.16 -9.97 3.78
N HIS A 51 4.71 -10.12 5.02
CA HIS A 51 3.37 -9.72 5.46
C HIS A 51 3.28 -8.23 5.86
N SER A 52 4.41 -7.53 5.94
CA SER A 52 4.47 -6.13 6.44
C SER A 52 4.06 -5.07 5.41
N MET A 53 3.80 -5.46 4.16
CA MET A 53 3.46 -4.56 3.06
C MET A 53 2.19 -4.99 2.33
N LEU A 54 1.45 -4.01 1.82
CA LEU A 54 0.26 -4.22 0.99
C LEU A 54 0.37 -3.41 -0.30
N CYS A 55 -0.47 -3.71 -1.29
CA CYS A 55 -0.60 -2.95 -2.52
C CYS A 55 -1.86 -2.08 -2.51
N LEU A 56 -1.70 -0.79 -2.77
CA LEU A 56 -2.82 0.07 -3.11
C LEU A 56 -3.20 -0.12 -4.58
N CYS A 57 -4.48 -0.39 -4.81
CA CYS A 57 -5.08 -0.50 -6.14
C CYS A 57 -6.17 0.57 -6.29
N ARG A 58 -6.39 1.08 -7.51
CA ARG A 58 -7.39 2.14 -7.73
C ARG A 58 -8.84 1.62 -7.68
N ASP A 59 -9.05 0.36 -8.07
CA ASP A 59 -10.36 -0.29 -8.24
C ASP A 59 -10.19 -1.83 -8.22
N ALA A 60 -11.32 -2.56 -8.21
CA ALA A 60 -11.35 -4.02 -8.27
C ALA A 60 -10.76 -4.57 -9.58
N ASP A 61 -10.97 -3.87 -10.70
CA ASP A 61 -10.41 -4.21 -12.02
C ASP A 61 -8.88 -4.24 -12.02
N MET A 62 -8.24 -3.37 -11.23
CA MET A 62 -6.81 -3.42 -11.03
C MET A 62 -6.41 -4.60 -10.16
N ILE A 63 -7.14 -4.91 -9.08
CA ILE A 63 -6.84 -6.02 -8.16
C ILE A 63 -6.81 -7.35 -8.89
N VAL A 64 -7.81 -7.66 -9.72
CA VAL A 64 -7.90 -8.95 -10.43
C VAL A 64 -6.77 -9.18 -11.45
N ARG A 65 -5.98 -8.16 -11.78
CA ARG A 65 -4.75 -8.30 -12.60
C ARG A 65 -3.57 -8.84 -11.80
N TYR A 66 -3.59 -8.69 -10.47
CA TYR A 66 -2.50 -9.08 -9.56
C TYR A 66 -2.92 -10.16 -8.56
N VAL A 67 -4.18 -10.60 -8.61
CA VAL A 67 -4.74 -11.65 -7.78
C VAL A 67 -5.69 -12.49 -8.62
N ASN A 68 -5.42 -13.78 -8.80
CA ASN A 68 -6.17 -14.66 -9.72
C ASN A 68 -7.06 -15.71 -9.04
N ARG A 69 -7.09 -15.77 -7.70
CA ARG A 69 -7.94 -16.71 -6.93
C ARG A 69 -8.80 -16.02 -5.87
N ALA A 70 -8.99 -14.70 -5.97
CA ALA A 70 -9.82 -13.96 -5.03
C ALA A 70 -11.29 -14.44 -5.07
N PRO A 71 -11.89 -14.80 -3.93
CA PRO A 71 -13.32 -15.17 -3.88
C PRO A 71 -14.21 -13.93 -4.05
N GLY A 72 -15.37 -14.09 -4.68
CA GLY A 72 -16.29 -12.97 -4.96
C GLY A 72 -16.70 -12.15 -3.73
N ILE A 73 -16.94 -12.84 -2.60
CA ILE A 73 -17.29 -12.22 -1.32
C ILE A 73 -16.25 -11.20 -0.83
N ALA A 74 -14.97 -11.37 -1.20
CA ALA A 74 -13.93 -10.42 -0.81
C ALA A 74 -14.19 -9.03 -1.42
N PHE A 75 -14.62 -8.97 -2.68
CA PHE A 75 -14.93 -7.71 -3.35
C PHE A 75 -16.19 -7.05 -2.77
N GLU A 76 -17.23 -7.84 -2.47
CA GLU A 76 -18.43 -7.34 -1.80
C GLU A 76 -18.10 -6.74 -0.42
N VAL A 77 -17.29 -7.43 0.39
CA VAL A 77 -16.86 -6.93 1.70
C VAL A 77 -16.00 -5.67 1.58
N MET A 78 -15.11 -5.61 0.58
CA MET A 78 -14.30 -4.42 0.31
C MET A 78 -15.14 -3.22 -0.13
N GLU A 79 -16.18 -3.43 -0.93
CA GLU A 79 -17.08 -2.39 -1.40
C GLU A 79 -17.99 -1.85 -0.29
N LEU A 80 -18.52 -2.75 0.56
CA LEU A 80 -19.45 -2.40 1.63
C LEU A 80 -18.76 -1.83 2.88
N SER A 81 -17.43 -1.89 2.96
CA SER A 81 -16.70 -1.41 4.15
C SER A 81 -16.79 0.11 4.29
N ASP A 82 -17.25 0.57 5.45
CA ASP A 82 -17.31 1.98 5.84
C ASP A 82 -15.98 2.51 6.39
N LYS A 83 -14.96 1.65 6.47
CA LYS A 83 -13.63 1.94 6.99
C LYS A 83 -12.56 1.46 6.01
N PRO A 84 -11.34 2.02 6.09
CA PRO A 84 -10.23 1.50 5.30
C PRO A 84 -9.99 0.01 5.61
N LEU A 85 -10.13 -0.83 4.59
CA LEU A 85 -9.98 -2.27 4.69
C LEU A 85 -8.84 -2.76 3.78
N THR A 86 -7.97 -3.60 4.35
CA THR A 86 -6.99 -4.38 3.60
C THR A 86 -7.46 -5.81 3.54
N ALA A 87 -7.60 -6.33 2.32
CA ALA A 87 -7.93 -7.73 2.07
C ALA A 87 -6.65 -8.49 1.73
N ILE A 88 -6.37 -9.60 2.41
CA ILE A 88 -5.34 -10.56 2.01
C ILE A 88 -6.03 -11.59 1.13
N LEU A 89 -5.64 -11.64 -0.14
CA LEU A 89 -6.29 -12.45 -1.16
C LEU A 89 -5.33 -13.50 -1.74
N PRO A 90 -5.79 -14.72 -2.06
CA PRO A 90 -4.96 -15.77 -2.60
C PRO A 90 -4.74 -15.64 -4.11
N GLY A 91 -3.61 -16.16 -4.60
CA GLY A 91 -3.29 -16.15 -6.03
C GLY A 91 -2.56 -14.88 -6.48
N ALA A 92 -1.66 -14.37 -5.64
CA ALA A 92 -0.82 -13.23 -5.97
C ALA A 92 -0.02 -13.47 -7.26
N THR A 93 0.01 -12.48 -8.16
CA THR A 93 0.75 -12.55 -9.42
C THR A 93 1.10 -11.15 -9.94
N GLY A 94 2.04 -11.05 -10.88
CA GLY A 94 2.39 -9.80 -11.57
C GLY A 94 3.03 -8.71 -10.70
N VAL A 95 3.33 -8.99 -9.44
CA VAL A 95 4.05 -8.12 -8.50
C VAL A 95 5.45 -8.65 -8.21
N ALA A 96 6.26 -7.83 -7.55
CA ALA A 96 7.58 -8.18 -7.03
C ALA A 96 7.51 -9.47 -6.17
N PRO A 97 8.34 -10.51 -6.44
CA PRO A 97 8.34 -11.75 -5.66
C PRO A 97 8.54 -11.57 -4.16
N SER A 98 9.25 -10.52 -3.74
CA SER A 98 9.43 -10.17 -2.33
C SER A 98 8.15 -9.75 -1.60
N LEU A 99 7.09 -9.38 -2.33
CA LEU A 99 5.78 -9.09 -1.75
C LEU A 99 4.92 -10.34 -1.54
N ILE A 100 5.32 -11.49 -2.11
CA ILE A 100 4.52 -12.71 -2.10
C ILE A 100 5.06 -13.65 -1.02
N PRO A 101 4.34 -13.84 0.10
CA PRO A 101 4.68 -14.85 1.11
C PRO A 101 4.46 -16.26 0.56
N ASP A 102 4.93 -17.27 1.29
CA ASP A 102 5.00 -18.65 0.79
C ASP A 102 3.61 -19.25 0.48
N GLU A 103 2.56 -18.77 1.14
CA GLU A 103 1.17 -19.16 0.83
C GLU A 103 0.61 -18.52 -0.45
N GLY A 104 1.37 -17.66 -1.14
CA GLY A 104 0.96 -17.08 -2.43
C GLY A 104 -0.19 -16.08 -2.34
N THR A 105 -0.25 -15.30 -1.26
CA THR A 105 -1.29 -14.27 -1.04
C THR A 105 -0.77 -12.85 -1.30
N LEU A 106 -1.67 -11.89 -1.44
CA LEU A 106 -1.34 -10.47 -1.55
C LEU A 106 -2.30 -9.63 -0.70
N GLY A 107 -1.74 -8.77 0.16
CA GLY A 107 -2.51 -7.72 0.81
C GLY A 107 -2.84 -6.61 -0.17
N VAL A 108 -4.12 -6.29 -0.36
CA VAL A 108 -4.59 -5.22 -1.25
C VAL A 108 -5.55 -4.28 -0.53
N ARG A 109 -5.55 -3.01 -0.93
CA ARG A 109 -6.51 -2.00 -0.44
C ARG A 109 -6.87 -1.03 -1.56
N ILE A 110 -8.14 -0.64 -1.63
CA ILE A 110 -8.60 0.47 -2.45
C ILE A 110 -8.68 1.70 -1.54
N PRO A 111 -7.78 2.69 -1.66
CA PRO A 111 -7.76 3.82 -0.76
C PRO A 111 -8.89 4.80 -1.07
N GLN A 112 -9.58 5.27 -0.04
CA GLN A 112 -10.57 6.35 -0.11
C GLN A 112 -9.88 7.71 0.11
N HIS A 113 -8.94 8.05 -0.78
CA HIS A 113 -8.15 9.27 -0.68
C HIS A 113 -7.87 9.87 -2.07
N ASP A 114 -8.27 11.12 -2.29
CA ASP A 114 -8.22 11.79 -3.60
C ASP A 114 -6.82 11.78 -4.22
N PHE A 115 -5.78 12.06 -3.43
CA PHE A 115 -4.41 12.06 -3.92
C PHE A 115 -3.97 10.65 -4.35
N CYS A 116 -4.31 9.62 -3.55
CA CYS A 116 -3.96 8.24 -3.86
C CYS A 116 -4.69 7.76 -5.12
N GLN A 117 -5.99 8.06 -5.21
CA GLN A 117 -6.82 7.73 -6.37
C GLN A 117 -6.27 8.37 -7.65
N ALA A 118 -5.93 9.66 -7.61
CA ALA A 118 -5.36 10.37 -8.75
C ALA A 118 -3.97 9.83 -9.13
N LEU A 119 -3.13 9.52 -8.14
CA LEU A 119 -1.81 8.92 -8.34
C LEU A 119 -1.91 7.54 -9.00
N LEU A 120 -2.73 6.63 -8.44
CA LEU A 120 -2.91 5.27 -8.95
C LEU A 120 -3.51 5.26 -10.37
N ARG A 121 -4.49 6.13 -10.64
CA ARG A 121 -5.07 6.27 -11.99
C ARG A 121 -4.02 6.68 -13.03
N LYS A 122 -3.18 7.66 -12.69
CA LYS A 122 -2.17 8.19 -13.62
C LYS A 122 -0.92 7.30 -13.71
N PHE A 123 -0.55 6.62 -12.62
CA PHE A 123 0.57 5.68 -12.62
C PHE A 123 0.23 4.38 -13.38
N GLY A 124 -1.00 3.87 -13.22
CA GLY A 124 -1.51 2.72 -13.98
C GLY A 124 -1.08 1.35 -13.43
N LYS A 125 -0.37 1.32 -12.30
CA LYS A 125 0.11 0.11 -11.62
C LYS A 125 -0.19 0.19 -10.11
N PRO A 126 -0.20 -0.95 -9.38
CA PRO A 126 -0.29 -0.97 -7.94
C PRO A 126 0.94 -0.31 -7.31
N ILE A 127 0.70 0.36 -6.18
CA ILE A 127 1.76 1.00 -5.40
C ILE A 127 1.88 0.25 -4.08
N VAL A 128 3.09 -0.19 -3.74
CA VAL A 128 3.36 -0.70 -2.39
C VAL A 128 3.02 0.37 -1.37
N SER A 129 2.41 0.00 -0.26
CA SER A 129 2.19 0.88 0.86
C SER A 129 2.45 0.15 2.16
N THR A 130 3.17 0.82 3.05
CA THR A 130 3.39 0.40 4.44
C THR A 130 3.52 1.66 5.28
N SER A 131 3.27 1.55 6.58
CA SER A 131 3.34 2.70 7.50
C SER A 131 4.74 3.32 7.51
N ALA A 132 4.81 4.65 7.57
CA ALA A 132 6.05 5.43 7.59
C ALA A 132 6.73 5.41 8.97
N ASN A 133 7.18 4.23 9.39
CA ASN A 133 7.97 3.98 10.60
C ASN A 133 9.00 2.87 10.36
N ILE A 134 10.07 2.83 11.17
CA ILE A 134 10.98 1.68 11.20
C ILE A 134 10.24 0.48 11.78
N SER A 135 10.56 -0.74 11.31
CA SER A 135 9.88 -1.94 11.77
C SER A 135 9.96 -2.08 13.30
N GLY A 136 8.83 -2.40 13.94
CA GLY A 136 8.72 -2.48 15.40
C GLY A 136 8.44 -1.15 16.12
N GLU A 137 8.64 0.00 15.46
CA GLU A 137 8.33 1.31 16.05
C GLU A 137 6.86 1.72 15.89
N ALA A 138 6.47 2.76 16.63
CA ALA A 138 5.13 3.33 16.53
C ALA A 138 4.89 3.94 15.14
N THR A 139 3.71 3.69 14.58
CA THR A 139 3.30 4.29 13.31
C THR A 139 3.13 5.80 13.41
N ALA A 140 3.83 6.54 12.56
CA ALA A 140 3.62 7.97 12.37
C ALA A 140 2.23 8.25 11.78
N LYS A 141 1.41 8.99 12.52
CA LYS A 141 0.07 9.38 12.07
C LYS A 141 0.10 10.62 11.18
N ARG A 142 1.13 11.45 11.36
CA ARG A 142 1.36 12.71 10.65
C ARG A 142 2.79 12.76 10.13
N LEU A 143 3.02 13.53 9.07
CA LEU A 143 4.38 13.72 8.52
C LEU A 143 5.39 14.18 9.58
N LYS A 144 4.99 15.07 10.50
CA LYS A 144 5.85 15.58 11.58
C LYS A 144 6.33 14.52 12.58
N GLU A 145 5.67 13.35 12.60
CA GLU A 145 6.00 12.22 13.47
C GLU A 145 6.88 11.19 12.76
N VAL A 146 7.10 11.35 11.44
CA VAL A 146 7.95 10.45 10.67
C VAL A 146 9.42 10.70 11.03
N ALA A 147 10.15 9.63 11.33
CA ALA A 147 11.57 9.70 11.64
C ALA A 147 12.37 10.34 10.51
N GLN A 148 13.37 11.16 10.86
CA GLN A 148 14.23 11.83 9.89
C GLN A 148 14.94 10.84 8.96
N GLU A 149 15.32 9.66 9.47
CA GLU A 149 15.90 8.57 8.68
C GLU A 149 15.01 8.14 7.51
N ILE A 150 13.68 8.09 7.70
CA ILE A 150 12.73 7.77 6.63
C ILE A 150 12.60 8.93 5.66
N ILE A 151 12.56 10.17 6.16
CA ILE A 151 12.46 11.37 5.33
C ILE A 151 13.68 11.48 4.41
N ASP A 152 14.87 11.22 4.93
CA ASP A 152 16.13 11.27 4.18
C ASP A 152 16.32 10.05 3.27
N GLY A 153 15.70 8.92 3.63
CA GLY A 153 15.79 7.67 2.87
C GLY A 153 14.87 7.59 1.65
N VAL A 154 13.88 8.47 1.51
CA VAL A 154 12.97 8.49 0.35
C VAL A 154 13.40 9.47 -0.74
N ASP A 155 13.05 9.16 -1.99
CA ASP A 155 13.40 10.00 -3.14
C ASP A 155 12.45 11.21 -3.29
N TYR A 156 11.27 11.16 -2.69
CA TYR A 156 10.32 12.28 -2.68
C TYR A 156 9.32 12.24 -1.53
N VAL A 157 9.18 13.38 -0.86
CA VAL A 157 8.15 13.61 0.17
C VAL A 157 7.02 14.44 -0.43
N VAL A 158 5.82 13.90 -0.43
CA VAL A 158 4.62 14.61 -0.90
C VAL A 158 4.31 15.77 0.05
N ASN A 159 3.92 16.92 -0.51
CA ASN A 159 3.58 18.08 0.29
C ASN A 159 2.37 17.77 1.22
N PRO A 160 2.46 18.05 2.54
CA PRO A 160 1.44 17.68 3.52
C PRO A 160 0.09 18.38 3.31
N ARG A 161 0.00 19.43 2.48
CA ARG A 161 -1.29 20.01 2.08
C ARG A 161 -2.24 19.03 1.39
N PHE A 162 -1.72 17.89 0.90
CA PHE A 162 -2.50 16.83 0.28
C PHE A 162 -2.92 15.72 1.25
N GLU A 163 -2.70 15.89 2.57
CA GLU A 163 -3.04 14.89 3.59
C GLU A 163 -4.55 14.67 3.76
N GLY A 164 -5.37 15.69 3.49
CA GLY A 164 -6.82 15.57 3.65
C GLY A 164 -7.25 15.32 5.10
N LYS A 165 -8.13 14.33 5.30
CA LYS A 165 -8.71 13.96 6.60
C LYS A 165 -8.51 12.45 6.86
N PRO A 166 -7.28 12.00 7.13
CA PRO A 166 -7.00 10.59 7.37
C PRO A 166 -7.65 10.12 8.67
N THR A 167 -7.94 8.81 8.77
CA THR A 167 -8.49 8.22 10.00
C THR A 167 -7.51 8.23 11.17
N LEU A 168 -6.21 8.42 10.90
CA LEU A 168 -5.10 8.34 11.88
C LEU A 168 -4.96 6.96 12.54
N LYS A 169 -5.58 5.95 11.93
CA LYS A 169 -5.56 4.56 12.37
C LYS A 169 -5.21 3.68 11.16
N PRO A 170 -4.39 2.63 11.35
CA PRO A 170 -4.21 1.62 10.32
C PRO A 170 -5.56 1.01 9.90
N SER A 171 -5.62 0.49 8.67
CA SER A 171 -6.81 -0.21 8.16
C SER A 171 -7.11 -1.48 8.94
N SER A 172 -8.37 -1.91 8.97
CA SER A 172 -8.68 -3.29 9.37
C SER A 172 -8.08 -4.25 8.33
N ILE A 173 -7.77 -5.48 8.74
CA ILE A 173 -7.19 -6.51 7.87
C ILE A 173 -8.04 -7.77 7.96
N ILE A 174 -8.51 -8.25 6.80
CA ILE A 174 -9.23 -9.50 6.67
C ILE A 174 -8.52 -10.38 5.64
N LYS A 175 -8.29 -11.64 5.99
CA LYS A 175 -7.77 -12.67 5.08
C LYS A 175 -8.90 -13.53 4.55
N PHE A 176 -8.89 -13.75 3.25
CA PHE A 176 -9.87 -14.56 2.54
C PHE A 176 -9.19 -15.82 1.99
N GLY A 177 -9.77 -16.98 2.26
CA GLY A 177 -9.37 -18.27 1.69
C GLY A 177 -10.13 -18.59 0.40
N GLU A 178 -9.64 -19.60 -0.32
CA GLU A 178 -10.31 -20.10 -1.54
C GLU A 178 -11.61 -20.86 -1.23
N GLY A 179 -11.73 -21.45 -0.03
CA GLY A 179 -12.83 -22.31 0.42
C GLY A 179 -13.91 -21.59 1.24
N SER A 180 -14.04 -20.27 1.10
CA SER A 180 -14.93 -19.41 1.90
C SER A 180 -14.48 -19.17 3.34
N GLU A 181 -13.22 -19.47 3.67
CA GLU A 181 -12.64 -19.11 4.96
C GLU A 181 -12.43 -17.59 5.04
N ILE A 182 -12.81 -17.00 6.17
CA ILE A 182 -12.59 -15.57 6.45
C ILE A 182 -11.95 -15.47 7.83
N GLU A 183 -10.82 -14.78 7.90
CA GLU A 183 -10.08 -14.55 9.14
C GLU A 183 -9.85 -13.05 9.35
N ILE A 184 -10.21 -12.54 10.53
CA ILE A 184 -9.96 -11.14 10.90
C ILE A 184 -8.59 -11.07 11.57
N ILE A 185 -7.63 -10.42 10.90
CA ILE A 185 -6.25 -10.27 11.38
C ILE A 185 -6.11 -9.02 12.25
N ARG A 186 -6.83 -7.94 11.93
CA ARG A 186 -6.83 -6.68 12.69
C ARG A 186 -8.15 -5.93 12.55
N GLN A 187 -8.64 -5.34 13.64
CA GLN A 187 -9.76 -4.41 13.65
C GLN A 187 -9.29 -2.95 13.72
#